data_AF-A0A7J5TU14-F1
#
_entry.id   AF-A0A7J5TU14-F1
#
_cell.length_a   1.000
_cell.length_b   1.000
_cell.length_c   1.000
_cell.angle_alpha   90.00
_cell.angle_beta   90.00
_cell.angle_gamma   90.00
#
_symmetry.space_group_name_H-M   'P 1'
#
loop_
_entity.id
_entity.type
_entity.pdbx_description
1 polymer ?
#
loop_
_entity_poly.entity_id
_entity_poly.type
_entity_poly.pdbx_seq_one_letter_code
_entity_poly.pdbx_strand_id
1 'polypeptide(L)' 'MVVEGANSEPVTLRVVGTGGRLLHTEIIEVTTDSIRRRVPLSAGSGVYLLQITTPTRSHTAKLVRY' A
#
# COMPACT_ATOMS: atom_id res chain seq x y z
N MET A 1 -0.19 7.98 -3.07
CA MET A 1 -0.08 7.07 -4.23
C MET A 1 -1.47 6.92 -4.85
N VAL A 2 -1.56 6.59 -6.14
CA VAL A 2 -2.81 6.18 -6.80
C VAL A 2 -2.76 4.67 -7.02
N VAL A 3 -3.81 3.96 -6.64
CA VAL A 3 -4.05 2.55 -6.95
C VAL A 3 -5.14 2.53 -8.02
N GLU A 4 -4.85 1.99 -9.19
CA GLU A 4 -5.79 1.86 -10.31
C GLU A 4 -6.25 0.41 -10.46
N GLY A 5 -7.49 0.21 -10.91
CA GLY A 5 -8.04 -1.11 -11.23
C GLY A 5 -8.48 -1.92 -10.02
N ALA A 6 -8.91 -1.24 -8.94
CA ALA A 6 -9.44 -1.90 -7.75
C ALA A 6 -10.85 -2.50 -7.97
N ASN A 7 -11.56 -2.11 -9.04
CA ASN A 7 -12.75 -2.77 -9.59
C ASN A 7 -13.84 -3.19 -8.55
N SER A 8 -14.10 -2.39 -7.52
CA SER A 8 -15.02 -2.75 -6.41
C SER A 8 -14.57 -3.93 -5.54
N GLU A 9 -13.33 -4.39 -5.68
CA GLU A 9 -12.72 -5.37 -4.79
C GLU A 9 -12.13 -4.70 -3.55
N PRO A 10 -12.21 -5.33 -2.37
CA PRO A 10 -11.55 -4.81 -1.18
C PRO A 10 -10.04 -4.77 -1.40
N VAL A 11 -9.41 -3.64 -1.07
CA VAL A 11 -7.96 -3.45 -1.20
C VAL A 11 -7.34 -3.48 0.20
N THR A 12 -6.33 -4.30 0.36
CA THR A 12 -5.43 -4.29 1.53
C THR A 12 -4.13 -3.60 1.15
N LEU A 13 -3.80 -2.53 1.87
CA LEU A 13 -2.53 -1.81 1.77
C LEU A 13 -1.67 -2.16 2.97
N ARG A 14 -0.42 -2.56 2.74
CA ARG A 14 0.57 -2.82 3.80
C ARG A 14 1.88 -2.12 3.49
N VAL A 15 2.39 -1.35 4.45
CA VAL A 15 3.72 -0.77 4.39
C VAL A 15 4.65 -1.59 5.25
N VAL A 16 5.73 -2.05 4.63
CA VAL A 16 6.77 -2.80 5.30
C VAL A 16 8.06 -1.99 5.22
N GLY A 17 8.67 -1.74 6.38
CA GLY A 17 9.96 -1.06 6.49
C GLY A 17 11.15 -2.00 6.26
N THR A 18 12.35 -1.41 6.27
CA THR A 18 13.60 -2.16 6.28
C THR A 18 13.63 -3.15 7.45
N GLY A 19 13.93 -4.42 7.15
CA GLY A 19 13.90 -5.51 8.13
C GLY A 19 12.57 -6.27 8.23
N GLY A 20 11.60 -6.01 7.33
CA GLY A 20 10.34 -6.76 7.30
C GLY A 20 9.31 -6.30 8.32
N ARG A 21 9.58 -5.20 9.05
CA ARG A 21 8.66 -4.64 10.04
C ARG A 21 7.43 -4.04 9.36
N LEU A 22 6.25 -4.51 9.72
CA LEU A 22 4.99 -3.89 9.32
C LEU A 22 4.86 -2.51 10.00
N LEU A 23 4.77 -1.45 9.21
CA LEU A 23 4.66 -0.07 9.67
C LEU A 23 3.23 0.45 9.61
N HIS A 24 2.45 -0.02 8.64
CA HIS A 24 1.09 0.41 8.43
C HIS A 24 0.28 -0.66 7.70
N THR A 25 -0.98 -0.81 8.08
CA THR A 25 -1.97 -1.62 7.36
C THR A 25 -3.26 -0.83 7.26
N GLU A 26 -3.86 -0.81 6.07
CA GLU A 26 -5.17 -0.22 5.81
C GLU A 26 -5.98 -1.21 4.96
N ILE A 27 -7.24 -1.43 5.33
CA ILE A 27 -8.19 -2.21 4.53
C ILE A 27 -9.25 -1.24 4.03
N ILE A 28 -9.52 -1.29 2.73
CA ILE A 28 -10.49 -0.44 2.06
C ILE A 28 -11.55 -1.37 1.48
N GLU A 29 -12.70 -1.47 2.14
CA GLU A 29 -13.72 -2.47 1.81
C GLU A 29 -14.48 -2.19 0.51
N VAL A 30 -14.63 -0.92 0.13
CA VAL A 30 -15.31 -0.52 -1.10
C VAL A 30 -14.40 0.38 -1.90
N THR A 31 -14.14 -0.02 -3.14
CA THR A 31 -13.17 0.63 -4.00
C THR A 31 -13.82 1.07 -5.31
N THR A 32 -13.71 2.35 -5.64
CA THR A 32 -13.97 2.83 -7.01
C THR A 32 -12.83 2.40 -7.93
N ASP A 33 -12.98 2.59 -9.24
CA ASP A 33 -11.98 2.20 -10.27
C ASP A 33 -10.55 2.67 -9.95
N SER A 34 -10.42 3.80 -9.25
CA SER A 34 -9.16 4.24 -8.67
C SER A 34 -9.35 4.71 -7.23
N ILE A 35 -8.29 4.56 -6.44
CA ILE A 35 -8.21 5.08 -5.07
C ILE A 35 -6.90 5.82 -4.88
N ARG A 36 -6.97 6.99 -4.25
CA ARG A 36 -5.80 7.74 -3.79
C ARG A 36 -5.72 7.72 -2.26
N ARG A 37 -4.66 7.12 -1.72
CA ARG A 37 -4.37 7.13 -0.27
C ARG A 37 -3.05 7.80 0.06
N ARG A 38 -3.02 8.44 1.23
CA ARG A 38 -1.82 8.89 1.92
C ARG A 38 -1.42 7.81 2.90
N VAL A 39 -0.18 7.36 2.80
CA VAL A 39 0.31 6.23 3.56
C VAL A 39 1.48 6.73 4.42
N PRO A 40 1.40 6.59 5.75
CA PRO A 40 2.47 7.05 6.62
C PRO A 40 3.70 6.16 6.44
N LEU A 41 4.75 6.73 5.87
CA LEU A 41 6.10 6.20 5.99
C LEU A 41 6.63 6.73 7.33
N SER A 42 7.14 5.86 8.20
CA SER A 42 7.73 6.28 9.48
C SER A 42 8.72 7.43 9.28
N ALA A 43 8.96 8.23 10.32
CA ALA A 43 9.68 9.51 10.24
C ALA A 43 11.15 9.45 9.75
N GLY A 44 11.69 8.27 9.45
CA GLY A 44 13.06 8.09 8.98
C GLY A 44 13.18 8.04 7.44
N SER A 45 14.37 8.38 6.96
CA SER A 45 14.79 8.03 5.62
C SER A 45 14.96 6.51 5.49
N GLY A 46 14.76 5.97 4.30
CA GLY A 46 14.90 4.55 4.05
C GLY A 46 14.08 4.01 2.88
N VAL A 47 14.20 2.70 2.70
CA VAL A 47 13.46 1.92 1.72
C VAL A 47 12.25 1.29 2.39
N TYR A 48 11.10 1.42 1.73
CA TYR A 48 9.83 0.85 2.16
C TYR A 48 9.26 -0.01 1.04
N LEU A 49 8.59 -1.09 1.39
CA LEU A 49 7.80 -1.89 0.47
C LEU A 49 6.33 -1.62 0.74
N LEU A 50 5.62 -1.17 -0.28
CA LEU A 50 4.17 -1.05 -0.25
C LEU A 50 3.57 -2.25 -0.98
N GLN A 51 2.86 -3.07 -0.24
CA GLN A 51 2.13 -4.22 -0.77
C GLN A 51 0.66 -3.84 -0.90
N ILE A 52 0.10 -4.08 -2.06
CA ILE A 52 -1.27 -3.80 -2.43
C ILE A 52 -1.87 -5.15 -2.84
N THR A 53 -2.91 -5.57 -2.15
CA THR A 53 -3.55 -6.86 -2.41
C THR A 53 -5.04 -6.68 -2.55
N THR A 54 -5.61 -7.25 -3.60
CA THR A 54 -7.04 -7.52 -3.73
C THR A 54 -7.24 -9.04 -3.70
N PRO A 55 -8.48 -9.56 -3.59
CA PRO A 55 -8.73 -11.00 -3.68
C PRO A 55 -8.15 -11.65 -4.94
N THR A 56 -8.10 -10.93 -6.06
CA THR A 56 -7.65 -11.48 -7.35
C THR A 56 -6.23 -11.08 -7.75
N ARG A 57 -5.64 -10.05 -7.14
CA ARG A 57 -4.36 -9.47 -7.59
C ARG A 57 -3.48 -9.08 -6.42
N SER A 58 -2.18 -9.10 -6.66
CA SER A 58 -1.21 -8.49 -5.75
C SER A 58 -0.19 -7.66 -6.52
N HIS A 59 0.23 -6.56 -5.92
CA HIS A 59 1.26 -5.68 -6.45
C HIS A 59 2.16 -5.20 -5.32
N THR A 60 3.46 -5.11 -5.57
CA THR A 60 4.43 -4.57 -4.60
C THR A 60 5.22 -3.44 -5.25
N ALA A 61 5.19 -2.27 -4.62
CA ALA A 61 5.94 -1.10 -5.03
C ALA A 61 7.05 -0.79 -4.02
N LYS A 62 8.26 -0.48 -4.51
CA LYS A 62 9.36 0.01 -3.69
C LYS A 62 9.27 1.54 -3.58
N LEU A 63 9.27 2.04 -2.36
CA LEU A 63 9.28 3.46 -2.05
C LEU A 63 10.62 3.81 -1.41
N VAL A 64 11.22 4.92 -1.83
CA VAL A 64 12.47 5.43 -1.24
C VAL A 64 12.20 6.84 -0.73
N ARG A 65 12.48 7.06 0.55
CA ARG A 65 12.39 8.37 1.20
C ARG A 65 13.80 8.78 1.63
N TYR A 66 14.23 9.95 1.18
CA TYR A 66 15.49 10.59 1.58
C TYR A 66 15.22 11.68 2.60
#